data_AF-F0R8L5-F1
#
_entry.id   AF-F0R8L5-F1
#
_cell.length_a   1.000
_cell.length_b   1.000
_cell.length_c   1.000
_cell.angle_alpha   90.00
_cell.angle_beta   90.00
_cell.angle_gamma   90.00
#
_symmetry.space_group_name_H-M   'P 1'
#
loop_
_entity.id
_entity.type
_entity.pdbx_description
1 polymer ?
#
loop_
_entity_poly.entity_id
_entity_poly.type
_entity_poly.pdbx_seq_one_letter_code
_entity_poly.pdbx_strand_id
1 'polypeptide(L)'
;MDFLKCMNNFPWNRFATVYETNSTGLKGIFIKMFNNLAEVSDYQYVIDRLECQETLYRITPWGLKFYICLLMEGKSNQAILLQNINELFEAANFNVQVDHSTNYKPTKGNLMKYEKIKSKLFDENFDGIMDADYIKTFKSIDRNFMQISIMDLIQQHISLFEDLTKSPNSSIAQSASLLVNSIHNPKKYEFGKL
;
A
#
# COMPACT_ATOMS: atom_id res chain seq x y z
N MET A 1 -1.65 11.43 -10.66
CA MET A 1 -0.86 10.38 -11.35
C MET A 1 -1.56 10.00 -12.63
N ASP A 2 -0.86 9.86 -13.76
CA ASP A 2 -1.43 9.15 -14.93
C ASP A 2 -1.33 7.65 -14.66
N PHE A 3 -2.44 7.03 -14.28
CA PHE A 3 -2.45 5.65 -13.80
C PHE A 3 -1.94 4.67 -14.86
N LEU A 4 -2.42 4.75 -16.11
CA LEU A 4 -2.04 3.82 -17.16
C LEU A 4 -0.58 4.01 -17.57
N LYS A 5 -0.10 5.25 -17.65
CA LYS A 5 1.32 5.52 -17.88
C LYS A 5 2.17 4.94 -16.75
N CYS A 6 1.78 5.15 -15.49
CA CYS A 6 2.46 4.58 -14.35
C CYS A 6 2.48 3.05 -14.40
N MET A 7 1.34 2.39 -14.58
CA MET A 7 1.24 0.92 -14.69
C MET A 7 2.15 0.35 -15.79
N ASN A 8 2.33 1.09 -16.89
CA ASN A 8 3.16 0.64 -18.01
C ASN A 8 4.65 0.82 -17.79
N ASN A 9 5.06 1.92 -17.15
CA ASN A 9 6.45 2.21 -16.85
C ASN A 9 6.96 1.51 -15.58
N PHE A 10 6.04 1.15 -14.68
CA PHE A 10 6.38 0.54 -13.39
C PHE A 10 7.18 -0.75 -13.60
N PRO A 11 8.31 -0.93 -12.88
CA PRO A 11 9.22 -2.05 -13.14
C PRO A 11 8.75 -3.32 -12.42
N TRP A 12 7.57 -3.84 -12.80
CA TRP A 12 6.92 -5.00 -12.17
C TRP A 12 7.83 -6.23 -12.02
N ASN A 13 8.68 -6.48 -13.01
CA ASN A 13 9.65 -7.58 -13.01
C ASN A 13 10.75 -7.44 -11.95
N ARG A 14 10.99 -6.22 -11.43
CA ARG A 14 12.00 -5.99 -10.38
C ARG A 14 11.50 -6.33 -8.97
N PHE A 15 10.20 -6.54 -8.83
CA PHE A 15 9.52 -6.94 -7.59
C PHE A 15 9.14 -8.42 -7.57
N ALA A 16 9.42 -9.17 -8.64
CA ALA A 16 9.21 -10.60 -8.68
C ALA A 16 10.20 -11.32 -7.75
N THR A 17 9.69 -12.30 -7.00
CA THR A 17 10.52 -13.33 -6.35
C THR A 17 10.79 -14.46 -7.35
N VAL A 18 11.49 -15.51 -6.92
CA VAL A 18 11.89 -16.69 -7.73
C VAL A 18 10.70 -17.38 -8.44
N TYR A 19 9.46 -17.06 -8.05
CA TYR A 19 8.21 -17.45 -8.73
C TYR A 19 7.67 -16.27 -9.55
N GLU A 20 8.21 -16.10 -10.76
CA GLU A 20 8.25 -14.87 -11.57
C GLU A 20 6.91 -14.29 -12.08
N THR A 21 5.76 -14.92 -11.84
CA THR A 21 4.49 -14.54 -12.50
C THR A 21 3.56 -13.63 -11.70
N ASN A 22 3.75 -13.48 -10.39
CA ASN A 22 2.77 -12.81 -9.54
C ASN A 22 2.69 -11.28 -9.72
N SER A 23 3.82 -10.58 -9.87
CA SER A 23 3.80 -9.11 -10.00
C SER A 23 3.25 -8.63 -11.35
N THR A 24 3.51 -9.36 -12.44
CA THR A 24 2.90 -9.09 -13.74
C THR A 24 1.40 -9.39 -13.73
N GLY A 25 0.97 -10.45 -13.00
CA GLY A 25 -0.46 -10.71 -12.76
C GLY A 25 -1.16 -9.55 -12.06
N LEU A 26 -0.52 -8.98 -11.02
CA LEU A 26 -1.00 -7.78 -10.34
C LEU A 26 -1.16 -6.59 -11.29
N LYS A 27 -0.21 -6.35 -12.20
CA LYS A 27 -0.34 -5.29 -13.23
C LYS A 27 -1.65 -5.44 -14.00
N GLY A 28 -1.93 -6.63 -14.52
CA GLY A 28 -3.13 -6.89 -15.30
C GLY A 28 -4.41 -6.61 -14.52
N ILE A 29 -4.44 -7.00 -13.25
CA ILE A 29 -5.59 -6.79 -12.38
C ILE A 29 -5.79 -5.31 -12.02
N PHE A 30 -4.73 -4.56 -11.70
CA PHE A 30 -4.84 -3.12 -11.46
C PHE A 30 -5.38 -2.37 -12.69
N ILE A 31 -4.99 -2.79 -13.91
CA ILE A 31 -5.55 -2.26 -15.15
C ILE A 31 -7.04 -2.63 -15.30
N LYS A 32 -7.44 -3.86 -14.96
CA LYS A 32 -8.87 -4.24 -14.93
C LYS A 32 -9.67 -3.38 -13.95
N MET A 33 -9.13 -3.17 -12.74
CA MET A 33 -9.73 -2.33 -11.70
C MET A 33 -9.93 -0.90 -12.22
N PHE A 34 -8.90 -0.31 -12.82
CA PHE A 34 -8.98 1.02 -13.43
C PHE A 34 -10.07 1.14 -14.49
N ASN A 35 -10.26 0.08 -15.28
CA ASN A 35 -11.30 0.02 -16.33
C ASN A 35 -12.69 -0.38 -15.81
N ASN A 36 -12.88 -0.53 -14.48
CA ASN A 36 -14.12 -1.01 -13.86
C ASN A 36 -14.55 -2.41 -14.32
N LEU A 37 -13.59 -3.27 -14.68
CA LEU A 37 -13.81 -4.63 -15.16
C LEU A 37 -13.41 -5.71 -14.15
N ALA A 38 -12.90 -5.30 -12.98
CA ALA A 38 -12.45 -6.23 -11.95
C ALA A 38 -13.64 -6.87 -11.22
N GLU A 39 -13.59 -8.18 -11.06
CA GLU A 39 -14.54 -8.97 -10.27
C GLU A 39 -14.06 -9.08 -8.81
N VAL A 40 -14.94 -9.50 -7.89
CA VAL A 40 -14.59 -9.67 -6.46
C VAL A 40 -13.35 -10.55 -6.26
N SER A 41 -13.22 -11.62 -7.06
CA SER A 41 -12.06 -12.52 -7.06
C SER A 41 -10.74 -11.82 -7.43
N ASP A 42 -10.78 -10.80 -8.29
CA ASP A 42 -9.62 -9.99 -8.64
C ASP A 42 -9.16 -9.15 -7.42
N TYR A 43 -10.08 -8.59 -6.63
CA TYR A 43 -9.72 -7.86 -5.41
C TYR A 43 -9.11 -8.78 -4.35
N GLN A 44 -9.71 -9.97 -4.16
CA GLN A 44 -9.17 -10.99 -3.24
C GLN A 44 -7.75 -11.40 -3.66
N TYR A 45 -7.55 -11.67 -4.96
CA TYR A 45 -6.24 -12.01 -5.50
C TYR A 45 -5.17 -10.95 -5.17
N VAL A 46 -5.54 -9.66 -5.28
CA VAL A 46 -4.61 -8.56 -4.99
C VAL A 46 -4.32 -8.48 -3.50
N ILE A 47 -5.34 -8.45 -2.64
CA ILE A 47 -5.12 -8.28 -1.20
C ILE A 47 -4.36 -9.46 -0.59
N ASP A 48 -4.65 -10.70 -1.01
CA ASP A 48 -3.88 -11.89 -0.61
C ASP A 48 -2.38 -11.76 -0.88
N ARG A 49 -1.99 -10.95 -1.88
CA ARG A 49 -0.60 -10.72 -2.27
C ARG A 49 0.00 -9.49 -1.62
N LEU A 50 -0.78 -8.44 -1.42
CA LEU A 50 -0.32 -7.22 -0.76
C LEU A 50 -0.19 -7.41 0.75
N GLU A 51 -1.08 -8.19 1.37
CA GLU A 51 -1.04 -8.51 2.80
C GLU A 51 0.00 -9.60 3.11
N CYS A 52 0.23 -10.55 2.18
CA CYS A 52 1.19 -11.65 2.39
C CYS A 52 2.63 -11.16 2.62
N GLN A 53 3.01 -11.26 3.89
CA GLN A 53 4.25 -10.79 4.47
C GLN A 53 5.53 -11.45 3.95
N GLU A 54 5.44 -12.65 3.38
CA GLU A 54 6.61 -13.47 3.02
C GLU A 54 7.09 -13.27 1.58
N THR A 55 6.19 -12.95 0.63
CA THR A 55 6.53 -13.05 -0.81
C THR A 55 6.51 -11.71 -1.54
N LEU A 56 5.66 -10.75 -1.15
CA LEU A 56 5.46 -9.51 -1.89
C LEU A 56 5.39 -8.25 -1.03
N TYR A 57 5.84 -8.31 0.23
CA TYR A 57 5.78 -7.17 1.18
C TYR A 57 6.37 -5.84 0.64
N ARG A 58 7.28 -5.92 -0.34
CA ARG A 58 7.88 -4.76 -1.01
C ARG A 58 6.96 -4.10 -2.04
N ILE A 59 6.04 -4.84 -2.65
CA ILE A 59 5.06 -4.26 -3.56
C ILE A 59 3.90 -3.62 -2.80
N THR A 60 3.67 -4.01 -1.54
CA THR A 60 2.55 -3.56 -0.71
C THR A 60 2.38 -2.04 -0.66
N PRO A 61 3.42 -1.22 -0.39
CA PRO A 61 3.24 0.24 -0.36
C PRO A 61 2.82 0.80 -1.72
N TRP A 62 3.31 0.21 -2.82
CA TRP A 62 2.91 0.59 -4.18
C TRP A 62 1.49 0.15 -4.51
N GLY A 63 1.10 -1.06 -4.12
CA GLY A 63 -0.27 -1.53 -4.25
C GLY A 63 -1.26 -0.63 -3.52
N LEU A 64 -0.91 -0.19 -2.30
CA LEU A 64 -1.66 0.82 -1.56
C LEU A 64 -1.74 2.16 -2.34
N LYS A 65 -0.62 2.67 -2.85
CA LYS A 65 -0.61 3.88 -3.70
C LYS A 65 -1.59 3.73 -4.88
N PHE A 66 -1.63 2.56 -5.51
CA PHE A 66 -2.53 2.30 -6.63
C PHE A 66 -3.99 2.25 -6.20
N TYR A 67 -4.32 1.64 -5.05
CA TYR A 67 -5.67 1.71 -4.47
C TYR A 67 -6.10 3.14 -4.18
N ILE A 68 -5.23 3.95 -3.56
CA ILE A 68 -5.52 5.37 -3.30
C ILE A 68 -5.78 6.13 -4.60
N CYS A 69 -4.98 5.90 -5.64
CA CYS A 69 -5.20 6.53 -6.95
C CYS A 69 -6.56 6.12 -7.56
N LEU A 70 -6.93 4.83 -7.47
CA LEU A 70 -8.24 4.37 -7.94
C LEU A 70 -9.39 5.03 -7.17
N LEU A 71 -9.24 5.22 -5.85
CA LEU A 71 -10.22 5.94 -5.04
C LEU A 71 -10.36 7.41 -5.47
N MET A 72 -9.24 8.11 -5.66
CA MET A 72 -9.21 9.52 -6.10
C MET A 72 -9.86 9.71 -7.48
N GLU A 73 -9.72 8.73 -8.36
CA GLU A 73 -10.33 8.76 -9.71
C GLU A 73 -11.78 8.26 -9.74
N GLY A 74 -12.37 7.88 -8.61
CA GLY A 74 -13.72 7.32 -8.55
C GLY A 74 -13.85 6.01 -9.35
N LYS A 75 -12.76 5.24 -9.44
CA LYS A 75 -12.69 3.97 -10.18
C LYS A 75 -12.85 2.78 -9.24
N SER A 76 -13.17 1.65 -9.88
CA SER A 76 -13.33 0.33 -9.27
C SER A 76 -14.45 0.29 -8.22
N ASN A 77 -14.59 -0.85 -7.55
CA ASN A 77 -15.44 -0.96 -6.38
C ASN A 77 -14.75 -0.29 -5.18
N GLN A 78 -15.03 0.98 -4.96
CA GLN A 78 -14.40 1.79 -3.91
C GLN A 78 -14.64 1.22 -2.50
N ALA A 79 -15.78 0.56 -2.25
CA ALA A 79 -16.05 -0.06 -0.94
C ALA A 79 -15.06 -1.20 -0.65
N ILE A 80 -14.79 -2.07 -1.64
CA ILE A 80 -13.79 -3.13 -1.50
C ILE A 80 -12.37 -2.54 -1.39
N LEU A 81 -12.05 -1.51 -2.16
CA LEU A 81 -10.75 -0.83 -2.04
C LEU A 81 -10.50 -0.31 -0.62
N LEU A 82 -11.51 0.33 -0.01
CA LEU A 82 -11.42 0.84 1.36
C LEU A 82 -11.26 -0.29 2.39
N GLN A 83 -11.95 -1.43 2.20
CA GLN A 83 -11.77 -2.62 3.04
C GLN A 83 -10.34 -3.16 2.95
N ASN A 84 -9.82 -3.31 1.73
CA ASN A 84 -8.46 -3.79 1.51
C ASN A 84 -7.41 -2.83 2.09
N ILE A 85 -7.62 -1.51 1.99
CA ILE A 85 -6.74 -0.52 2.64
C ILE A 85 -6.76 -0.69 4.16
N ASN A 86 -7.93 -0.98 4.74
CA ASN A 86 -8.04 -1.24 6.18
C ASN A 86 -7.28 -2.52 6.60
N GLU A 87 -7.34 -3.58 5.80
CA GLU A 87 -6.54 -4.79 6.06
C GLU A 87 -5.03 -4.50 6.04
N LEU A 88 -4.57 -3.72 5.06
CA LEU A 88 -3.16 -3.29 5.00
C LEU A 88 -2.78 -2.41 6.19
N PHE A 89 -3.67 -1.52 6.64
CA PHE A 89 -3.48 -0.70 7.82
C PHE A 89 -3.30 -1.55 9.08
N GLU A 90 -4.22 -2.47 9.36
CA GLU A 90 -4.17 -3.32 10.55
C GLU A 90 -2.92 -4.19 10.58
N ALA A 91 -2.54 -4.76 9.42
CA ALA A 91 -1.30 -5.51 9.27
C ALA A 91 -0.07 -4.64 9.54
N ALA A 92 0.00 -3.43 8.97
CA ALA A 92 1.11 -2.52 9.19
C ALA A 92 1.20 -2.04 10.64
N ASN A 93 0.05 -1.70 11.25
CA ASN A 93 -0.05 -1.29 12.65
C ASN A 93 0.48 -2.37 13.60
N PHE A 94 0.11 -3.64 13.37
CA PHE A 94 0.66 -4.75 14.15
C PHE A 94 2.18 -4.84 14.04
N ASN A 95 2.72 -4.84 12.82
CA ASN A 95 4.17 -4.99 12.60
C ASN A 95 4.97 -3.81 13.16
N VAL A 96 4.48 -2.59 13.03
CA VAL A 96 5.14 -1.40 13.61
C VAL A 96 5.22 -1.53 15.13
N GLN A 97 4.20 -2.09 15.79
CA GLN A 97 4.26 -2.31 17.24
C GLN A 97 5.19 -3.47 17.62
N VAL A 98 5.33 -4.52 16.78
CA VAL A 98 6.37 -5.56 16.93
C VAL A 98 7.77 -4.96 16.85
N ASP A 99 8.01 -4.07 15.88
CA ASP A 99 9.30 -3.41 15.71
C ASP A 99 9.66 -2.54 16.93
N HIS A 100 8.67 -1.83 17.48
CA HIS A 100 8.85 -1.08 18.72
C HIS A 100 9.12 -1.99 19.92
N SER A 101 8.41 -3.11 20.06
CA SER A 101 8.61 -4.05 21.17
C SER A 101 9.97 -4.76 21.12
N THR A 102 10.53 -4.94 19.93
CA THR A 102 11.88 -5.50 19.70
C THR A 102 13.00 -4.46 19.77
N ASN A 103 12.70 -3.21 20.17
CA ASN A 103 13.66 -2.09 20.26
C ASN A 103 14.41 -1.81 18.95
N TYR A 104 13.77 -1.96 17.80
CA TYR A 104 14.36 -1.57 16.52
C TYR A 104 14.73 -0.08 16.53
N LYS A 105 15.98 0.23 16.15
CA LYS A 105 16.49 1.61 16.05
C LYS A 105 17.05 1.84 14.64
N PRO A 106 16.39 2.64 13.79
CA PRO A 106 16.88 2.89 12.45
C PRO A 106 18.19 3.69 12.49
N THR A 107 19.14 3.32 11.63
CA THR A 107 20.38 4.08 11.45
C THR A 107 20.13 5.35 10.63
N LYS A 108 21.05 6.32 10.67
CA LYS A 108 21.02 7.49 9.78
C LYS A 108 20.97 7.07 8.29
N GLY A 109 21.70 6.02 7.92
CA GLY A 109 21.69 5.48 6.57
C GLY A 109 20.31 4.92 6.17
N ASN A 110 19.61 4.26 7.09
CA ASN A 110 18.26 3.76 6.84
C ASN A 110 17.26 4.90 6.61
N LEU A 111 17.33 5.95 7.43
CA LEU A 111 16.48 7.13 7.27
C LEU A 111 16.72 7.82 5.91
N MET A 112 17.99 7.95 5.48
CA MET A 112 18.30 8.50 4.16
C MET A 112 17.75 7.65 3.01
N LYS A 113 17.84 6.31 3.12
CA LYS A 113 17.21 5.41 2.15
C LYS A 113 15.69 5.62 2.12
N TYR A 114 15.07 5.78 3.29
CA TYR A 114 13.63 5.98 3.39
C TYR A 114 13.16 7.29 2.74
N GLU A 115 13.86 8.41 2.99
CA GLU A 115 13.57 9.68 2.30
C GLU A 115 13.62 9.53 0.78
N LYS A 116 14.61 8.78 0.28
CA LYS A 116 14.70 8.48 -1.14
C LYS A 116 13.53 7.63 -1.64
N ILE A 117 12.99 6.70 -0.84
CA ILE A 117 11.78 5.94 -1.22
C ILE A 117 10.56 6.86 -1.26
N LYS A 118 10.40 7.73 -0.26
CA LYS A 118 9.29 8.68 -0.20
C LYS A 118 9.23 9.60 -1.43
N SER A 119 10.38 10.03 -1.96
CA SER A 119 10.42 10.94 -3.12
C SER A 119 9.69 10.44 -4.36
N LYS A 120 9.50 9.11 -4.54
CA LYS A 120 8.66 8.55 -5.61
C LYS A 120 7.34 7.97 -5.10
N LEU A 121 7.36 7.31 -3.94
CA LEU A 121 6.17 6.68 -3.38
C LEU A 121 5.09 7.72 -2.99
N PHE A 122 5.49 8.91 -2.55
CA PHE A 122 4.59 9.98 -2.09
C PHE A 122 4.37 11.06 -3.16
N ASP A 123 5.03 10.94 -4.32
CA ASP A 123 4.84 11.84 -5.46
C ASP A 123 3.51 11.57 -6.17
N GLU A 124 2.56 12.52 -6.09
CA GLU A 124 1.26 12.44 -6.73
C GLU A 124 1.33 12.34 -8.26
N ASN A 125 2.44 12.79 -8.86
CA ASN A 125 2.67 12.81 -10.30
C ASN A 125 3.63 11.72 -10.78
N PHE A 126 3.92 10.74 -9.93
CA PHE A 126 4.83 9.65 -10.24
C PHE A 126 4.44 8.95 -11.55
N ASP A 127 5.38 8.85 -12.49
CA ASP A 127 5.13 8.37 -13.85
C ASP A 127 5.41 6.88 -14.05
N GLY A 128 5.70 6.16 -12.96
CA GLY A 128 6.07 4.74 -12.96
C GLY A 128 7.57 4.47 -13.08
N ILE A 129 8.41 5.45 -13.41
CA ILE A 129 9.83 5.21 -13.69
C ILE A 129 10.65 5.15 -12.40
N MET A 130 11.37 4.04 -12.19
CA MET A 130 12.39 3.92 -11.16
C MET A 130 13.75 3.64 -11.80
N ASP A 131 14.70 4.53 -11.57
CA ASP A 131 16.08 4.33 -11.99
C ASP A 131 16.78 3.21 -11.18
N ALA A 132 17.93 2.76 -11.69
CA ALA A 132 18.68 1.67 -11.08
C ALA A 132 19.13 1.98 -9.65
N ASP A 133 19.45 3.24 -9.35
CA ASP A 133 19.90 3.66 -8.03
C ASP A 133 18.72 3.60 -7.03
N TYR A 134 17.53 4.04 -7.43
CA TYR A 134 16.30 3.89 -6.65
C TYR A 134 15.99 2.42 -6.38
N ILE A 135 16.02 1.56 -7.40
CA ILE A 135 15.76 0.13 -7.24
C ILE A 135 16.77 -0.52 -6.29
N LYS A 136 18.06 -0.13 -6.36
CA LYS A 136 19.09 -0.60 -5.43
C LYS A 136 18.79 -0.17 -3.99
N THR A 137 18.46 1.10 -3.78
CA THR A 137 18.04 1.62 -2.46
C THR A 137 16.86 0.82 -1.93
N PHE A 138 15.82 0.68 -2.75
CA PHE A 138 14.57 0.01 -2.41
C PHE A 138 14.76 -1.47 -2.05
N LYS A 139 15.62 -2.21 -2.75
CA LYS A 139 15.94 -3.61 -2.41
C LYS A 139 16.73 -3.78 -1.10
N SER A 140 17.37 -2.71 -0.63
CA SER A 140 18.30 -2.72 0.52
C SER A 140 17.74 -2.04 1.77
N ILE A 141 16.52 -1.53 1.71
CA ILE A 141 15.88 -0.90 2.87
C ILE A 141 15.28 -1.98 3.77
N ASP A 142 15.35 -1.74 5.08
CA ASP A 142 14.82 -2.67 6.07
C ASP A 142 13.31 -2.83 5.92
N ARG A 143 12.82 -4.04 6.19
CA ARG A 143 11.41 -4.40 6.04
C ARG A 143 10.47 -3.50 6.85
N ASN A 144 10.92 -3.03 8.01
CA ASN A 144 10.20 -2.15 8.92
C ASN A 144 9.75 -0.87 8.20
N PHE A 145 10.56 -0.35 7.29
CA PHE A 145 10.21 0.84 6.50
C PHE A 145 9.10 0.59 5.48
N MET A 146 8.84 -0.67 5.07
CA MET A 146 7.66 -0.97 4.25
C MET A 146 6.39 -0.77 5.06
N GLN A 147 6.38 -1.19 6.33
CA GLN A 147 5.23 -1.03 7.22
C GLN A 147 5.04 0.44 7.62
N ILE A 148 6.13 1.13 7.95
CA ILE A 148 6.10 2.59 8.19
C ILE A 148 5.57 3.33 6.97
N SER A 149 6.00 2.96 5.75
CA SER A 149 5.52 3.62 4.53
C SER A 149 4.03 3.43 4.27
N ILE A 150 3.45 2.30 4.66
CA ILE A 150 2.00 2.07 4.59
C ILE A 150 1.29 3.03 5.52
N MET A 151 1.73 3.11 6.79
CA MET A 151 1.15 4.01 7.79
C MET A 151 1.26 5.48 7.37
N ASP A 152 2.45 5.91 6.94
CA ASP A 152 2.70 7.28 6.49
C ASP A 152 1.84 7.65 5.25
N LEU A 153 1.72 6.72 4.28
CA LEU A 153 0.94 6.97 3.06
C LEU A 153 -0.56 7.04 3.34
N ILE A 154 -1.08 6.21 4.25
CA ILE A 154 -2.47 6.29 4.73
C ILE A 154 -2.70 7.62 5.45
N GLN A 155 -1.79 8.01 6.34
CA GLN A 155 -1.90 9.27 7.08
C GLN A 155 -1.86 10.49 6.17
N GLN A 156 -1.06 10.47 5.10
CA GLN A 156 -1.02 11.54 4.09
C GLN A 156 -2.39 11.72 3.38
N HIS A 157 -3.14 10.64 3.22
CA HIS A 157 -4.42 10.63 2.49
C HIS A 157 -5.63 10.52 3.42
N ILE A 158 -5.49 10.81 4.71
CA ILE A 158 -6.58 10.64 5.68
C ILE A 158 -7.84 11.44 5.31
N SER A 159 -7.67 12.67 4.80
CA SER A 159 -8.78 13.53 4.39
C SER A 159 -9.63 12.91 3.27
N LEU A 160 -9.00 12.17 2.33
CA LEU A 160 -9.72 11.44 1.30
C LEU A 160 -10.66 10.40 1.92
N PHE A 161 -10.19 9.66 2.93
CA PHE A 161 -11.00 8.64 3.59
C PHE A 161 -12.11 9.27 4.44
N GLU A 162 -11.82 10.36 5.15
CA GLU A 162 -12.80 11.12 5.92
C GLU A 162 -13.93 11.67 5.04
N ASP A 163 -13.61 12.19 3.86
CA ASP A 163 -14.63 12.68 2.92
C ASP A 163 -15.49 11.54 2.38
N LEU A 164 -14.90 10.36 2.13
CA LEU A 164 -15.65 9.18 1.68
C LEU A 164 -16.64 8.64 2.73
N THR A 165 -16.48 8.97 4.02
CA THR A 165 -17.49 8.63 5.06
C THR A 165 -18.84 9.30 4.82
N LYS A 166 -18.86 10.41 4.06
CA LYS A 166 -20.06 11.17 3.72
C LYS A 166 -20.64 10.76 2.36
N SER A 167 -20.11 9.70 1.74
CA SER A 167 -20.57 9.23 0.43
C SER A 167 -22.07 8.88 0.46
N PRO A 168 -22.83 9.23 -0.59
CA PRO A 168 -24.23 8.81 -0.70
C PRO A 168 -24.38 7.29 -0.91
N ASN A 169 -23.30 6.60 -1.31
CA ASN A 169 -23.27 5.15 -1.37
C ASN A 169 -22.97 4.59 0.03
N SER A 170 -23.96 3.92 0.63
CA SER A 170 -23.88 3.41 2.00
C SER A 170 -22.73 2.42 2.21
N SER A 171 -22.42 1.58 1.22
CA SER A 171 -21.30 0.62 1.31
C SER A 171 -19.95 1.35 1.35
N ILE A 172 -19.78 2.40 0.55
CA ILE A 172 -18.57 3.23 0.55
C ILE A 172 -18.44 3.97 1.89
N ALA A 173 -19.52 4.64 2.33
CA ALA A 173 -19.53 5.38 3.57
C ALA A 173 -19.22 4.49 4.78
N GLN A 174 -19.78 3.27 4.82
CA GLN A 174 -19.53 2.31 5.89
C GLN A 174 -18.07 1.83 5.89
N SER A 175 -17.53 1.43 4.73
CA SER A 175 -16.13 0.96 4.65
C SER A 175 -15.12 2.08 4.95
N ALA A 176 -15.38 3.31 4.51
CA ALA A 176 -14.58 4.47 4.87
C ALA A 176 -14.63 4.76 6.38
N SER A 177 -15.82 4.69 6.99
CA SER A 177 -15.99 4.92 8.42
C SER A 177 -15.21 3.92 9.27
N LEU A 178 -15.21 2.64 8.85
CA LEU A 178 -14.41 1.59 9.50
C LEU A 178 -12.91 1.89 9.41
N LEU A 179 -12.41 2.22 8.22
CA LEU A 179 -11.01 2.59 8.00
C LEU A 179 -10.59 3.80 8.84
N VAL A 180 -11.36 4.89 8.79
CA VAL A 180 -11.09 6.12 9.56
C VAL A 180 -11.09 5.82 11.07
N ASN A 181 -12.03 5.00 11.53
CA ASN A 181 -12.05 4.59 12.93
C ASN A 181 -10.81 3.78 13.33
N SER A 182 -10.37 2.84 12.49
CA SER A 182 -9.13 2.08 12.70
C SER A 182 -7.90 2.99 12.75
N ILE A 183 -7.82 3.99 11.86
CA ILE A 183 -6.71 4.96 11.83
C ILE A 183 -6.69 5.83 13.09
N HIS A 184 -7.84 6.36 13.53
CA HIS A 184 -7.92 7.21 14.71
C HIS A 184 -7.82 6.44 16.03
N ASN A 185 -8.21 5.16 16.03
CA ASN A 185 -8.22 4.29 17.20
C ASN A 185 -7.45 2.99 16.91
N PRO A 186 -6.13 3.06 16.61
CA PRO A 186 -5.36 1.90 16.21
C PRO A 186 -5.35 0.85 17.31
N LYS A 187 -5.59 -0.41 16.93
CA LYS A 187 -5.55 -1.53 17.86
C LYS A 187 -4.19 -1.60 18.54
N LYS A 188 -4.18 -1.73 19.87
CA LYS A 188 -2.97 -1.94 20.66
C LYS A 188 -2.75 -3.43 20.89
N TYR A 189 -1.53 -3.89 20.72
CA TYR A 189 -1.15 -5.29 20.92
C TYR A 189 -0.20 -5.40 22.11
N GLU A 190 -0.40 -6.44 22.91
CA GLU A 190 0.51 -6.78 23.99
C GLU A 190 1.57 -7.75 23.47
N PHE A 191 2.83 -7.34 23.58
CA PHE A 191 3.97 -8.19 23.29
C PHE A 191 4.59 -8.59 24.62
N GLY A 192 4.66 -9.90 24.89
CA GLY A 192 5.35 -10.40 26.08
C GLY A 192 6.79 -9.91 26.11
N LYS A 193 7.36 -9.73 27.30
CA LYS A 193 8.82 -9.59 27.43
C LYS A 193 9.44 -10.89 26.94
N LEU A 194 10.11 -10.87 25.79
CA LEU A 194 11.03 -11.92 25.37
C LEU A 194 12.23 -11.97 26.33
#